data_AF-A0A8I1P8D3-F1
#
_entry.id   AF-A0A8I1P8D3-F1
#
_cell.length_a   1.000
_cell.length_b   1.000
_cell.length_c   1.000
_cell.angle_alpha   90.00
_cell.angle_beta   90.00
_cell.angle_gamma   90.00
#
_symmetry.space_group_name_H-M   'P 1'
#
loop_
_entity.id
_entity.type
_entity.pdbx_description
1 polymer ?
#
loop_
_entity_poly.entity_id
_entity_poly.type
_entity_poly.pdbx_seq_one_letter_code
_entity_poly.pdbx_strand_id
1 'polypeptide(L)'
;MGFIIKSIFWLSLVLLVIPFGTGSGSQGEAVSPVEALVAARGAIQDVAGMCARKPDVCETGKAALHTIGVRAREGAKFAYEALDSRYGEDGATAAAPRDQVADVIATGSVAPAR
;
A
#
# COMPACT_ATOMS: atom_id res chain seq x y z
N MET A 1 -18.03 -21.59 2.63
CA MET A 1 -17.18 -20.93 1.61
C MET A 1 -17.73 -19.59 1.05
N GLY A 2 -19.00 -19.42 0.67
CA GLY A 2 -19.44 -18.18 -0.02
C GLY A 2 -19.65 -16.94 0.85
N PHE A 3 -19.76 -17.10 2.17
CA PHE A 3 -20.10 -16.00 3.08
C PHE A 3 -18.91 -15.03 3.29
N ILE A 4 -17.70 -15.54 3.47
CA ILE A 4 -16.50 -14.71 3.72
C ILE A 4 -16.17 -13.83 2.51
N ILE A 5 -16.23 -14.39 1.29
CA ILE A 5 -16.02 -13.62 0.06
C ILE A 5 -17.05 -12.51 -0.06
N LYS A 6 -18.34 -12.80 0.22
CA LYS A 6 -19.39 -11.78 0.26
C LYS A 6 -19.08 -10.74 1.35
N SER A 7 -18.71 -11.15 2.56
CA SER A 7 -18.43 -10.23 3.67
C SER A 7 -17.23 -9.33 3.41
N ILE A 8 -16.10 -9.84 2.90
CA ILE A 8 -14.92 -9.02 2.58
C ILE A 8 -15.22 -8.08 1.41
N PHE A 9 -15.93 -8.57 0.39
CA PHE A 9 -16.37 -7.73 -0.72
C PHE A 9 -17.28 -6.60 -0.23
N TRP A 10 -18.29 -6.92 0.57
CA TRP A 10 -19.21 -5.92 1.13
C TRP A 10 -18.52 -4.98 2.13
N LEU A 11 -17.61 -5.48 2.96
CA LEU A 11 -16.81 -4.67 3.88
C LEU A 11 -15.93 -3.71 3.08
N SER A 12 -15.17 -4.19 2.09
CA SER A 12 -14.32 -3.35 1.24
C SER A 12 -15.13 -2.30 0.48
N LEU A 13 -16.31 -2.67 -0.03
CA LEU A 13 -17.24 -1.73 -0.69
C LEU A 13 -17.73 -0.68 0.32
N VAL A 14 -18.12 -1.09 1.52
CA VAL A 14 -18.54 -0.18 2.59
C VAL A 14 -17.38 0.72 3.03
N LEU A 15 -16.15 0.21 3.15
CA LEU A 15 -14.96 0.98 3.54
C LEU A 15 -14.57 2.00 2.46
N LEU A 16 -14.81 1.68 1.20
CA LEU A 16 -14.67 2.61 0.07
C LEU A 16 -15.74 3.71 0.12
N VAL A 17 -16.96 3.35 0.54
CA VAL A 17 -18.15 4.23 0.60
C VAL A 17 -18.20 5.08 1.88
N ILE A 18 -17.60 4.62 2.99
CA ILE A 18 -17.43 5.33 4.26
C ILE A 18 -16.03 5.96 4.24
N PRO A 19 -15.82 7.12 3.62
CA PRO A 19 -14.59 7.88 3.81
C PRO A 19 -14.42 8.16 5.31
N PHE A 20 -13.32 7.70 5.91
CA PHE A 20 -12.99 8.00 7.30
C PHE A 20 -12.66 9.49 7.44
N GLY A 21 -13.66 10.30 7.71
CA GLY A 21 -13.54 11.73 7.98
C GLY A 21 -14.09 12.08 9.35
N THR A 22 -13.42 11.69 10.43
CA THR A 22 -13.76 12.17 11.79
C THR A 22 -12.52 12.30 12.70
N GLY A 23 -11.45 12.93 12.18
CA GLY A 23 -10.40 13.48 13.03
C GLY A 23 -10.81 14.87 13.51
N SER A 24 -11.29 15.00 14.75
CA SER A 24 -11.58 16.30 15.38
C SER A 24 -10.27 17.04 15.68
N GLY A 25 -9.76 17.79 14.71
CA GLY A 25 -8.59 18.62 14.87
C GLY A 25 -8.20 19.33 13.58
N SER A 26 -8.71 20.55 13.40
CA SER A 26 -8.33 21.54 12.37
C SER A 26 -8.46 21.09 10.91
N GLN A 27 -9.55 21.53 10.25
CA GLN A 27 -9.60 21.86 8.81
C GLN A 27 -8.69 21.01 7.89
N GLY A 28 -9.14 19.82 7.52
CA GLY A 28 -8.47 18.98 6.53
C GLY A 28 -9.52 18.27 5.68
N GLU A 29 -9.73 18.78 4.46
CA GLU A 29 -10.64 18.27 3.44
C GLU A 29 -10.59 16.73 3.38
N ALA A 30 -11.70 16.07 3.65
CA ALA A 30 -11.79 14.63 3.46
C ALA A 30 -11.66 14.34 1.95
N VAL A 31 -10.46 13.98 1.49
CA VAL A 31 -10.20 13.72 0.07
C VAL A 31 -11.03 12.53 -0.38
N SER A 32 -11.88 12.72 -1.38
CA SER A 32 -12.67 11.64 -1.96
C SER A 32 -11.74 10.57 -2.55
N PRO A 33 -12.03 9.26 -2.44
CA PRO A 33 -11.22 8.21 -3.06
C PRO A 33 -11.00 8.41 -4.57
N VAL A 34 -12.00 8.99 -5.24
CA VAL A 34 -11.93 9.33 -6.67
C VAL A 34 -10.95 10.48 -6.90
N GLU A 35 -10.97 11.49 -6.05
CA GLU A 35 -10.07 12.64 -6.11
C GLU A 35 -8.62 12.23 -5.82
N ALA A 36 -8.41 11.37 -4.83
CA ALA A 36 -7.10 10.79 -4.54
C ALA A 36 -6.55 9.98 -5.73
N LEU A 37 -7.41 9.18 -6.39
CA LEU A 37 -7.01 8.43 -7.59
C LEU A 37 -6.63 9.37 -8.75
N VAL A 38 -7.42 10.43 -8.97
CA VAL A 38 -7.15 11.42 -10.01
C VAL A 38 -5.84 12.18 -9.70
N ALA A 39 -5.63 12.59 -8.46
CA ALA A 39 -4.40 13.24 -8.02
C ALA A 39 -3.17 12.34 -8.18
N ALA A 40 -3.27 11.07 -7.80
CA ALA A 40 -2.20 10.09 -8.00
C ALA A 40 -1.87 9.90 -9.49
N ARG A 41 -2.88 9.81 -10.35
CA ARG A 41 -2.66 9.76 -11.82
C ARG A 41 -1.98 11.02 -12.33
N GLY A 42 -2.40 12.19 -11.85
CA GLY A 42 -1.76 13.47 -12.18
C GLY A 42 -0.28 13.49 -11.80
N ALA A 43 0.07 13.00 -10.60
CA ALA A 43 1.45 12.89 -10.16
C ALA A 43 2.29 11.94 -11.05
N ILE A 44 1.72 10.79 -11.45
CA ILE A 44 2.38 9.86 -12.37
C ILE A 44 2.63 10.52 -13.73
N GLN A 45 1.68 11.29 -14.24
CA GLN A 45 1.84 12.03 -15.49
C GLN A 45 2.93 13.09 -15.40
N ASP A 46 3.07 13.79 -14.27
CA ASP A 46 4.15 14.76 -14.09
C ASP A 46 5.53 14.08 -14.04
N VAL A 47 5.65 12.96 -13.33
CA VAL A 47 6.88 12.15 -13.32
C VAL A 47 7.22 11.64 -14.72
N ALA A 48 6.23 11.18 -15.49
CA ALA A 48 6.43 10.79 -16.88
C ALA A 48 6.90 11.99 -17.75
N GLY A 49 6.37 13.19 -17.49
CA GLY A 49 6.84 14.42 -18.11
C GLY A 49 8.27 14.80 -17.73
N MET A 50 8.75 14.44 -16.53
CA MET A 50 10.15 14.64 -16.13
C MET A 50 11.11 13.84 -17.02
N CYS A 51 10.73 12.66 -17.50
CA CYS A 51 11.58 11.87 -18.39
C CYS A 51 11.92 12.61 -19.70
N ALA A 52 11.02 13.45 -20.20
CA ALA A 52 11.30 14.29 -21.37
C ALA A 52 12.27 15.45 -21.07
N ARG A 53 12.31 15.92 -19.82
CA ARG A 53 13.18 17.04 -19.39
C ARG A 53 14.55 16.59 -18.84
N LYS A 54 14.62 15.40 -18.23
CA LYS A 54 15.76 14.85 -17.49
C LYS A 54 15.87 13.33 -17.75
N PRO A 55 16.45 12.93 -18.90
CA PRO A 55 16.49 11.51 -19.29
C PRO A 55 17.36 10.65 -18.37
N ASP A 56 18.39 11.23 -17.75
CA ASP A 56 19.30 10.57 -16.80
C ASP A 56 18.58 10.08 -15.53
N VAL A 57 17.66 10.90 -15.00
CA VAL A 57 16.82 10.57 -13.84
C VAL A 57 15.84 9.46 -14.20
N CYS A 58 15.31 9.47 -15.42
CA CYS A 58 14.37 8.46 -15.90
C CYS A 58 15.03 7.07 -16.00
N GLU A 59 16.22 6.98 -16.59
CA GLU A 59 16.95 5.70 -16.70
C GLU A 59 17.34 5.13 -15.34
N THR A 60 17.85 5.99 -14.45
CA THR A 60 18.18 5.58 -13.08
C THR A 60 16.93 5.16 -12.30
N GLY A 61 15.85 5.93 -12.42
CA GLY A 61 14.56 5.64 -11.80
C GLY A 61 13.95 4.34 -12.30
N LYS A 62 14.04 4.06 -13.61
CA LYS A 62 13.60 2.79 -14.21
C LYS A 62 14.38 1.60 -13.64
N ALA A 63 15.70 1.72 -13.51
CA ALA A 63 16.52 0.68 -12.90
C ALA A 63 16.15 0.45 -11.43
N ALA A 64 15.91 1.51 -10.66
CA ALA A 64 15.46 1.43 -9.28
C ALA A 64 14.05 0.80 -9.16
N LEU A 65 13.09 1.23 -9.98
CA LEU A 65 11.74 0.67 -9.98
C LEU A 65 11.74 -0.80 -10.41
N HIS A 66 12.64 -1.21 -11.31
CA HIS A 66 12.79 -2.61 -11.69
C HIS A 66 13.22 -3.47 -10.49
N THR A 67 14.22 -3.05 -9.72
CA THR A 67 14.68 -3.82 -8.54
C THR A 67 13.61 -3.86 -7.45
N ILE A 68 12.94 -2.74 -7.18
CA ILE A 68 11.81 -2.67 -6.26
C ILE A 68 10.68 -3.59 -6.74
N GLY A 69 10.36 -3.58 -8.03
CA GLY A 69 9.30 -4.39 -8.62
C GLY A 69 9.55 -5.89 -8.48
N VAL A 70 10.79 -6.35 -8.66
CA VAL A 70 11.15 -7.76 -8.44
C VAL A 70 10.92 -8.14 -6.97
N ARG A 71 11.35 -7.30 -6.02
CA ARG A 71 11.12 -7.55 -4.58
C ARG A 71 9.64 -7.50 -4.21
N ALA A 72 8.88 -6.57 -4.80
CA ALA A 72 7.45 -6.43 -4.57
C ALA A 72 6.67 -7.67 -5.05
N ARG A 73 7.09 -8.32 -6.14
CA ARG A 73 6.48 -9.58 -6.60
C ARG A 73 6.69 -10.72 -5.61
N GLU A 74 7.90 -10.88 -5.09
CA GLU A 74 8.17 -11.88 -4.05
C GLU A 74 7.40 -11.57 -2.76
N GLY A 75 7.32 -10.30 -2.37
CA GLY A 75 6.50 -9.86 -1.24
C GLY A 75 5.02 -10.13 -1.44
N ALA A 76 4.49 -9.91 -2.64
CA ALA A 76 3.11 -10.23 -2.97
C ALA A 76 2.87 -11.74 -2.90
N LYS A 77 3.78 -12.56 -3.45
CA LYS A 77 3.70 -14.02 -3.36
C LYS A 77 3.67 -14.48 -1.90
N PHE A 78 4.58 -13.99 -1.06
CA PHE A 78 4.59 -14.29 0.37
C PHE A 78 3.28 -13.88 1.06
N ALA A 79 2.77 -12.68 0.77
CA ALA A 79 1.51 -12.22 1.31
C ALA A 79 0.33 -13.11 0.87
N TYR A 80 0.30 -13.55 -0.39
CA TYR A 80 -0.72 -14.45 -0.89
C TYR A 80 -0.61 -15.85 -0.27
N GLU A 81 0.59 -16.41 -0.12
CA GLU A 81 0.80 -17.69 0.60
C GLU A 81 0.41 -17.58 2.09
N ALA A 82 0.67 -16.43 2.73
CA ALA A 82 0.24 -16.16 4.09
C ALA A 82 -1.29 -16.05 4.21
N LEU A 83 -1.96 -15.46 3.21
CA LEU A 83 -3.42 -15.42 3.16
C LEU A 83 -4.00 -16.81 2.88
N ASP A 84 -3.43 -17.54 1.93
CA ASP A 84 -3.85 -18.89 1.56
C ASP A 84 -3.68 -19.88 2.72
N SER A 85 -2.56 -19.85 3.45
CA SER A 85 -2.40 -20.67 4.66
C SER A 85 -3.38 -20.34 5.80
N ARG A 86 -3.97 -19.13 5.81
CA ARG A 86 -4.95 -18.70 6.83
C ARG A 86 -6.39 -18.93 6.41
N TYR A 87 -6.67 -19.01 5.12
CA TYR A 87 -8.03 -19.04 4.56
C TYR A 87 -8.29 -20.18 3.57
N GLY A 88 -7.26 -20.94 3.18
CA GLY A 88 -7.30 -22.04 2.22
C GLY A 88 -7.56 -23.41 2.84
N GLU A 89 -7.45 -23.54 4.16
CA GLU A 89 -7.86 -24.72 4.92
C GLU A 89 -8.85 -24.27 6.02
N ASP A 90 -10.14 -24.54 5.80
CA ASP A 90 -11.19 -24.21 6.75
C ASP A 90 -10.94 -24.86 8.13
N GLY A 91 -10.59 -24.05 9.12
CA GLY A 91 -10.91 -24.29 10.53
C GLY A 91 -9.75 -24.73 11.45
N ALA A 92 -9.01 -23.77 12.02
CA ALA A 92 -8.53 -23.87 13.40
C ALA A 92 -8.04 -22.51 13.92
N THR A 93 -8.86 -21.95 14.83
CA THR A 93 -8.43 -21.12 15.97
C THR A 93 -7.92 -19.70 15.68
N ALA A 94 -8.79 -18.76 16.06
CA ALA A 94 -8.49 -17.35 16.26
C ALA A 94 -7.23 -17.13 17.11
N ALA A 95 -6.33 -16.26 16.65
CA ALA A 95 -5.39 -15.55 17.50
C ALA A 95 -5.18 -14.14 16.93
N ALA A 96 -5.29 -13.16 17.82
CA ALA A 96 -5.44 -11.72 17.58
C ALA A 96 -4.37 -11.06 16.70
N PRO A 97 -4.65 -9.89 16.10
CA PRO A 97 -3.65 -9.12 15.35
C PRO A 97 -2.57 -8.63 16.32
N ARG A 98 -1.32 -9.02 16.08
CA ARG A 98 -0.15 -8.34 16.64
C ARG A 98 0.35 -7.36 15.59
N ASP A 99 0.43 -6.09 15.97
CA ASP A 99 1.11 -5.01 15.26
C ASP A 99 2.53 -5.45 14.89
N GLN A 100 2.73 -5.89 13.64
CA GLN A 100 4.06 -6.15 13.07
C GLN A 100 4.52 -5.03 12.13
N VAL A 101 3.73 -3.96 11.99
CA VAL A 101 4.10 -2.79 11.19
C VAL A 101 5.03 -1.83 11.96
N ALA A 102 5.06 -1.92 13.30
CA ALA A 102 5.93 -1.09 14.12
C ALA A 102 7.42 -1.53 14.11
N ASP A 103 7.72 -2.80 13.82
CA ASP A 103 9.08 -3.35 13.93
C ASP A 103 9.91 -3.19 12.64
N VAL A 104 9.26 -2.84 11.51
CA VAL A 104 9.93 -2.62 10.22
C VAL A 104 10.44 -1.18 10.07
N ILE A 105 10.10 -0.27 10.98
CA ILE A 105 10.68 1.09 11.08
C ILE A 105 11.77 1.12 12.16
N ALA A 106 12.65 0.12 12.18
CA ALA A 106 13.98 0.29 12.75
C ALA A 106 14.89 0.84 11.64
N THR A 107 14.83 2.16 11.42
CA THR A 107 15.75 2.88 10.55
C THR A 107 17.19 2.65 11.02
N GLY A 108 17.93 1.86 10.25
CA GLY A 108 19.37 1.72 10.42
C GLY A 108 20.08 3.05 10.18
N SER A 109 20.74 3.54 11.24
CA SER A 109 21.96 4.36 11.23
C SER A 109 22.02 5.63 10.35
N VAL A 110 21.98 6.80 10.99
CA VAL A 110 22.84 7.93 10.60
C VAL A 110 23.90 8.12 11.68
N ALA A 111 25.16 7.92 11.33
CA ALA A 111 26.30 8.24 12.20
C ALA A 111 26.41 9.78 12.34
N PRO A 112 26.79 10.32 13.51
CA PRO A 112 27.02 11.75 13.65
C PRO A 112 28.28 12.15 12.87
N ALA A 113 28.12 13.09 11.95
CA ALA A 113 29.23 13.78 11.32
C ALA A 113 30.03 14.54 12.38
N ARG A 114 31.34 14.29 12.47
CA ARG A 114 32.30 15.17 13.13
C ARG A 114 33.59 15.23 12.33
#